data_AF-F8QL23-F1
#
_entry.id   AF-F8QL23-F1
#
_cell.length_a   1.000
_cell.length_b   1.000
_cell.length_c   1.000
_cell.angle_alpha   90.00
_cell.angle_beta   90.00
_cell.angle_gamma   90.00
#
_symmetry.space_group_name_H-M   'P 1'
#
loop_
_entity.id
_entity.type
_entity.pdbx_description
1 polymer ?
#
loop_
_entity_poly.entity_id
_entity_poly.type
_entity_poly.pdbx_seq_one_letter_code
_entity_poly.pdbx_strand_id
1 'polypeptide(L)'
;DGYDLQFGTNVLGHHYFTKLLLPTLISTAQTSPDGKARVVTVASSAHLFGSLDFATFKDGPVRKKMSPQSLYGQSKYVRPLQT
;
A
#
# COMPACT_ATOMS: atom_id res chain seq x y z
N ASP A 1 9.03 -6.68 11.88
CA ASP A 1 8.69 -7.33 10.58
C ASP A 1 9.78 -7.25 9.52
N GLY A 2 10.77 -6.34 9.65
CA GLY A 2 11.97 -6.34 8.80
C GLY A 2 11.78 -5.80 7.38
N TYR A 3 10.58 -5.31 7.06
CA TYR A 3 10.29 -4.69 5.78
C TYR A 3 10.89 -3.29 5.66
N ASP A 4 11.13 -2.85 4.43
CA ASP A 4 11.43 -1.45 4.13
C ASP A 4 10.35 -0.54 4.73
N LEU A 5 10.79 0.59 5.30
CA LEU A 5 9.91 1.51 6.03
C LEU A 5 8.78 2.06 5.16
N GLN A 6 9.08 2.49 3.93
CA GLN A 6 8.10 3.11 3.06
C GLN A 6 7.16 2.05 2.46
N PHE A 7 7.69 0.91 2.06
CA PHE A 7 6.88 -0.21 1.57
C PHE A 7 5.96 -0.77 2.67
N GLY A 8 6.50 -1.00 3.88
CA GLY A 8 5.75 -1.47 5.03
C GLY A 8 4.62 -0.52 5.42
N THR A 9 4.89 0.77 5.44
CA THR A 9 3.92 1.79 5.86
C THR A 9 2.86 2.06 4.79
N ASN A 10 3.29 2.32 3.55
CA ASN A 10 2.39 2.78 2.48
C ASN A 10 1.61 1.65 1.80
N VAL A 11 2.10 0.40 1.88
CA VAL A 11 1.52 -0.74 1.17
C VAL A 11 1.01 -1.79 2.15
N LEU A 12 1.90 -2.42 2.91
CA LEU A 12 1.54 -3.58 3.74
C LEU A 12 0.59 -3.21 4.89
N GLY A 13 0.89 -2.12 5.61
CA GLY A 13 0.05 -1.64 6.69
C GLY A 13 -1.35 -1.25 6.21
N HIS A 14 -1.44 -0.53 5.10
CA HIS A 14 -2.72 -0.15 4.50
C HIS A 14 -3.53 -1.38 4.05
N HIS A 15 -2.89 -2.34 3.36
CA HIS A 15 -3.55 -3.57 2.93
C HIS A 15 -4.11 -4.36 4.12
N TYR A 16 -3.30 -4.55 5.17
CA TYR A 16 -3.71 -5.29 6.35
C TYR A 16 -4.85 -4.57 7.10
N PHE A 17 -4.73 -3.26 7.27
CA PHE A 17 -5.77 -2.44 7.89
C PHE A 17 -7.10 -2.53 7.11
N THR A 18 -7.07 -2.39 5.78
CA THR A 18 -8.26 -2.56 4.95
C THR A 18 -8.84 -3.96 5.10
N LYS A 19 -8.03 -5.02 5.13
CA LYS A 19 -8.52 -6.38 5.35
C LYS A 19 -9.26 -6.54 6.68
N LEU A 20 -8.75 -5.95 7.75
CA LEU A 20 -9.43 -5.97 9.05
C LEU A 20 -10.75 -5.20 9.03
N LEU A 21 -10.85 -4.15 8.22
CA LEU A 21 -12.07 -3.35 8.09
C LEU A 21 -13.09 -3.93 7.11
N LEU A 22 -12.73 -4.89 6.25
CA LEU A 22 -13.63 -5.43 5.23
C LEU A 22 -14.99 -5.91 5.79
N PRO A 23 -15.07 -6.68 6.89
CA PRO A 23 -16.36 -7.10 7.43
C PRO A 23 -17.23 -5.91 7.83
N THR A 24 -16.64 -4.90 8.47
CA THR A 24 -17.34 -3.68 8.88
C THR A 24 -17.78 -2.86 7.68
N LEU A 25 -16.93 -2.70 6.67
CA LEU A 25 -17.28 -1.97 5.44
C LEU A 25 -18.46 -2.62 4.71
N ILE A 26 -18.48 -3.95 4.63
CA ILE A 26 -19.59 -4.71 4.03
C ILE A 26 -20.87 -4.52 4.84
N SER A 27 -20.80 -4.67 6.17
CA SER A 27 -21.96 -4.48 7.05
C SER A 27 -22.52 -3.06 6.95
N THR A 28 -21.67 -2.04 6.96
CA THR A 28 -22.09 -0.63 6.87
C THR A 28 -22.69 -0.30 5.51
N ALA A 29 -22.16 -0.90 4.41
CA ALA A 29 -22.74 -0.72 3.08
C ALA A 29 -24.19 -1.22 3.02
N GLN A 30 -24.53 -2.31 3.73
CA GLN A 30 -25.90 -2.84 3.78
C GLN A 30 -26.88 -1.90 4.49
N THR A 31 -26.40 -1.10 5.45
CA THR A 31 -27.23 -0.16 6.22
C THR A 31 -27.18 1.27 5.70
N SER A 32 -26.31 1.57 4.73
CA SER A 32 -26.17 2.91 4.16
C SER A 32 -27.36 3.23 3.23
N PRO A 33 -27.90 4.47 3.24
CA PRO A 33 -28.97 4.88 2.33
C PRO A 33 -28.65 4.71 0.84
N ASP A 34 -27.36 4.78 0.47
CA ASP A 34 -26.88 4.62 -0.91
C ASP A 34 -26.33 3.21 -1.21
N GLY A 35 -26.38 2.30 -0.23
CA GLY A 35 -25.92 0.92 -0.34
C GLY A 35 -24.41 0.74 -0.50
N LYS A 36 -23.59 1.75 -0.17
CA LYS A 36 -22.16 1.76 -0.52
C LYS A 36 -21.24 2.08 0.66
N ALA A 37 -20.07 1.46 0.64
CA ALA A 37 -18.90 1.85 1.43
C ALA A 37 -17.67 1.84 0.50
N ARG A 38 -16.71 2.75 0.71
CA ARG A 38 -15.57 2.91 -0.20
C ARG A 38 -14.27 3.02 0.57
N VAL A 39 -13.22 2.45 0.00
CA VAL A 39 -11.83 2.62 0.44
C VAL A 39 -11.08 3.35 -0.66
N VAL A 40 -10.51 4.51 -0.34
CA VAL A 40 -9.74 5.33 -1.28
C VAL A 40 -8.29 5.31 -0.84
N THR A 41 -7.41 4.76 -1.70
CA THR A 41 -5.96 4.77 -1.45
C THR A 41 -5.32 5.92 -2.21
N VAL A 42 -4.56 6.77 -1.51
CA VAL A 42 -3.92 7.95 -2.09
C VAL A 42 -2.56 7.58 -2.71
N ALA A 43 -2.46 7.78 -4.02
CA ALA A 43 -1.23 7.62 -4.79
C ALA A 43 -0.41 8.93 -4.87
N SER A 44 0.74 8.88 -5.54
CA SER A 44 1.60 10.04 -5.80
C SER A 44 2.18 9.93 -7.22
N SER A 45 2.47 11.05 -7.88
CA SER A 45 3.19 11.06 -9.18
C SER A 45 4.55 10.35 -9.13
N ALA A 46 5.13 10.17 -7.94
CA ALA A 46 6.33 9.36 -7.71
C ALA A 46 6.21 7.91 -8.24
N HIS A 47 4.99 7.39 -8.41
CA HIS A 47 4.77 6.07 -9.00
C HIS A 47 5.29 5.96 -10.44
N LEU A 48 5.37 7.06 -11.19
CA LEU A 48 5.88 7.07 -12.56
C LEU A 48 7.37 6.74 -12.65
N PHE A 49 8.09 6.94 -11.55
CA PHE A 49 9.52 6.70 -11.43
C PHE A 49 9.84 5.48 -10.55
N GLY A 50 8.81 4.74 -10.11
CA GLY A 50 8.94 3.53 -9.31
C GLY A 50 8.93 2.27 -10.18
N SER A 51 9.69 1.28 -9.75
CA SER A 51 9.58 -0.12 -10.21
C SER A 51 9.50 -1.03 -8.98
N LEU A 52 9.09 -2.29 -9.17
CA LEU A 52 9.10 -3.28 -8.10
C LEU A 52 10.38 -4.10 -8.13
N ASP A 53 11.19 -3.97 -7.09
CA ASP A 53 12.31 -4.84 -6.77
C ASP A 53 12.05 -5.53 -5.43
N PHE A 54 11.61 -6.78 -5.48
CA PHE A 54 11.31 -7.59 -4.30
C PHE A 54 12.52 -7.78 -3.38
N ALA A 55 13.75 -7.70 -3.88
CA ALA A 55 14.96 -7.80 -3.07
C ALA A 55 15.14 -6.58 -2.14
N THR A 56 14.40 -5.50 -2.38
CA THR A 56 14.40 -4.29 -1.54
C THR A 56 13.28 -4.25 -0.52
N PHE A 57 12.36 -5.22 -0.52
CA PHE A 57 11.20 -5.19 0.37
C PHE A 57 11.58 -5.42 1.83
N LYS A 58 12.74 -6.02 2.10
CA LYS A 58 13.29 -6.19 3.43
C LYS A 58 14.66 -5.55 3.54
N ASP A 59 15.11 -5.30 4.77
CA ASP A 59 16.45 -4.76 4.96
C ASP A 59 17.51 -5.69 4.37
N GLY A 60 18.46 -5.10 3.65
CA GLY A 60 19.43 -5.85 2.87
C GLY A 60 20.37 -4.95 2.08
N PRO A 61 21.45 -5.50 1.52
CA PRO A 61 22.45 -4.72 0.79
C PRO A 61 21.87 -4.03 -0.46
N VAL A 62 20.91 -4.66 -1.14
CA VAL A 62 20.23 -4.08 -2.32
C VAL A 62 19.36 -2.89 -1.89
N ARG A 63 18.56 -3.06 -0.83
CA ARG A 63 17.73 -2.00 -0.23
C ARG A 63 18.56 -0.79 0.20
N LYS A 64 19.72 -1.01 0.83
CA LYS A 64 20.61 0.06 1.33
C LYS A 64 21.31 0.85 0.21
N LYS A 65 21.46 0.26 -0.97
CA LYS A 65 22.02 0.94 -2.15
C LYS A 65 20.98 1.80 -2.90
N MET A 66 19.69 1.52 -2.69
CA MET A 66 18.62 2.23 -3.36
C MET A 66 18.34 3.57 -2.67
N SER A 67 18.08 4.62 -3.46
CA SER A 67 17.77 5.94 -2.92
C SER A 67 16.43 5.95 -2.17
N PRO A 68 16.27 6.78 -1.12
CA PRO A 68 14.98 6.95 -0.45
C PRO A 68 13.84 7.38 -1.38
N GLN A 69 14.14 8.13 -2.44
CA GLN A 69 13.17 8.56 -3.44
C GLN A 69 12.70 7.40 -4.31
N SER A 70 13.62 6.50 -4.69
CA SER A 70 13.29 5.29 -5.45
C SER A 70 12.47 4.30 -4.61
N LEU A 71 12.84 4.09 -3.34
CA LEU A 71 12.05 3.30 -2.39
C LEU A 71 10.63 3.88 -2.23
N TYR A 72 10.51 5.21 -2.25
CA TYR A 72 9.22 5.88 -2.08
C TYR A 72 8.38 5.71 -3.34
N GLY A 73 8.98 5.93 -4.51
CA GLY A 73 8.37 5.67 -5.81
C GLY A 73 7.85 4.25 -5.92
N GLN A 74 8.65 3.26 -5.50
CA GLN A 74 8.23 1.85 -5.42
C GLN A 74 7.00 1.67 -4.51
N SER A 75 6.99 2.29 -3.33
CA SER A 75 5.86 2.22 -2.40
C SER A 75 4.56 2.85 -2.95
N LYS A 76 4.69 3.75 -3.94
CA LYS A 76 3.56 4.40 -4.63
C LYS A 76 3.21 3.77 -5.98
N TYR A 77 4.08 2.91 -6.51
CA TYR A 77 3.83 2.08 -7.68
C TYR A 77 2.76 1.03 -7.40
N VAL A 78 2.77 0.45 -6.20
CA VAL A 78 1.76 -0.53 -5.81
C VAL A 78 0.42 0.16 -5.58
N ARG A 79 -0.54 -0.14 -6.46
CA ARG A 79 -1.96 0.12 -6.18
C ARG A 79 -2.54 -1.13 -5.50
N PRO A 80 -3.25 -1.00 -4.37
CA PRO A 80 -4.01 -2.12 -3.85
C PRO A 80 -5.05 -2.53 -4.90
N LEU A 81 -5.06 -3.82 -5.25
CA LEU A 81 -6.10 -4.42 -6.07
C LEU A 81 -7.45 -4.13 -5.41
N GLN A 82 -8.31 -3.38 -6.11
CA GLN A 82 -9.71 -3.27 -5.75
C GLN A 82 -10.35 -4.62 -6.11
N THR A 83 -10.44 -5.52 -5.14
CA THR A 83 -11.24 -6.74 -5.23
C THR A 83 -12.71 -6.41 -5.05
#